data_AF-A0AAU7A1E1-F1
#
_entry.id   AF-A0AAU7A1E1-F1
#
_cell.length_a   1.000
_cell.length_b   1.000
_cell.length_c   1.000
_cell.angle_alpha   90.00
_cell.angle_beta   90.00
_cell.angle_gamma   90.00
#
_symmetry.space_group_name_H-M   'P 1'
#
loop_
_entity.id
_entity.type
_entity.pdbx_description
1 polymer ?
#
loop_
_entity_poly.entity_id
_entity_poly.type
_entity_poly.pdbx_seq_one_letter_code
_entity_poly.pdbx_strand_id
1 'polypeptide(L)' 'MYFTDRGIEELTSRRGEEEVSLAWVADQLQAFVDVHPEFETAVERLATWLARLDDDE' A
#
# COMPACT_ATOMS: atom_id res chain seq x y z
N MET A 1 23.68 1.56 2.17
CA MET A 1 22.44 0.76 2.17
C MET A 1 21.42 1.61 1.43
N TYR A 2 21.20 1.34 0.15
CA TYR A 2 20.19 2.06 -0.62
C TYR A 2 18.86 1.37 -0.36
N PHE A 3 18.16 1.79 0.70
CA PHE A 3 16.71 1.65 0.74
C PHE A 3 16.17 2.67 -0.27
N THR A 4 16.36 2.38 -1.55
CA THR A 4 15.72 3.15 -2.60
C THR A 4 14.26 2.73 -2.65
N ASP A 5 13.40 3.67 -3.01
CA ASP A 5 11.98 3.47 -3.29
C ASP A 5 11.73 2.56 -4.50
N ARG A 6 12.62 1.60 -4.79
CA ARG A 6 12.64 0.73 -5.98
C ARG A 6 11.30 0.02 -6.18
N GLY A 7 10.63 -0.41 -5.11
CA GLY A 7 9.31 -1.03 -5.20
C GLY A 7 8.23 -0.04 -5.66
N ILE A 8 8.27 1.19 -5.17
CA ILE A 8 7.34 2.28 -5.52
C ILE A 8 7.62 2.78 -6.95
N GLU A 9 8.89 2.93 -7.32
CA GLU A 9 9.31 3.27 -8.69
C GLU A 9 8.85 2.21 -9.70
N GLU A 10 9.04 0.93 -9.39
CA GLU A 10 8.59 -0.17 -10.25
C GLU A 10 7.06 -0.19 -10.39
N LEU A 11 6.33 -0.01 -9.29
CA LEU A 11 4.87 0.06 -9.31
C LEU A 11 4.38 1.21 -10.20
N THR A 12 4.99 2.39 -10.05
CA THR A 12 4.68 3.58 -10.86
C THR A 12 4.99 3.36 -12.33
N SER A 13 6.16 2.79 -12.64
CA SER A 13 6.60 2.53 -14.02
C SER A 13 5.71 1.51 -14.74
N ARG A 14 5.25 0.47 -14.04
CA ARG A 14 4.46 -0.61 -14.65
C ARG A 14 2.96 -0.39 -14.66
N ARG A 15 2.43 0.26 -13.62
CA ARG A 15 0.98 0.33 -13.34
C ARG A 15 0.50 1.74 -13.00
N GLY A 16 1.35 2.77 -13.14
CA GLY A 16 1.01 4.14 -12.76
C GLY A 16 -0.11 4.79 -13.57
N GLU A 17 -0.44 4.24 -14.75
CA GLU A 17 -1.57 4.69 -15.57
C GLU A 17 -2.90 3.99 -15.21
N GLU A 18 -2.89 3.01 -14.29
CA GLU A 18 -4.10 2.30 -13.87
C GLU A 18 -4.89 3.08 -12.81
N GLU A 19 -6.19 3.24 -13.02
CA GLU A 19 -7.12 3.74 -12.00
C GLU A 19 -7.76 2.56 -11.23
N VAL A 20 -7.61 2.56 -9.91
CA VAL A 20 -8.17 1.53 -9.01
C VAL A 20 -8.90 2.18 -7.84
N SER A 21 -9.88 1.46 -7.28
CA SER A 21 -10.56 1.91 -6.07
C SER A 21 -9.71 1.65 -4.82
N LEU A 22 -9.91 2.44 -3.76
CA LEU A 22 -9.30 2.17 -2.45
C LEU A 22 -9.72 0.81 -1.87
N ALA A 23 -10.92 0.32 -2.22
CA ALA A 23 -11.35 -1.02 -1.86
C ALA A 23 -10.46 -2.10 -2.51
N TRP A 24 -10.12 -1.96 -3.79
CA TRP A 24 -9.19 -2.88 -4.46
C TRP A 24 -7.79 -2.83 -3.84
N VAL A 25 -7.32 -1.63 -3.47
CA VAL A 25 -6.02 -1.48 -2.77
C VAL A 25 -6.05 -2.20 -1.42
N ALA A 26 -7.13 -2.07 -0.65
CA ALA A 26 -7.29 -2.78 0.63
C ALA A 26 -7.24 -4.31 0.46
N ASP A 27 -7.86 -4.85 -0.60
CA ASP A 27 -7.78 -6.28 -0.92
C ASP A 27 -6.33 -6.73 -1.19
N GLN A 28 -5.53 -5.91 -1.88
CA GLN A 28 -4.11 -6.23 -2.13
C GLN A 28 -3.27 -6.17 -0.85
N LEU A 29 -3.56 -5.24 0.06
CA LEU A 29 -2.89 -5.15 1.35
C LEU A 29 -3.18 -6.38 2.22
N GLN A 30 -4.45 -6.83 2.26
CA GLN A 30 -4.83 -8.05 2.96
C GLN A 30 -4.12 -9.27 2.37
N ALA A 31 -4.17 -9.43 1.05
CA ALA A 31 -3.51 -10.55 0.37
C ALA A 31 -1.99 -10.58 0.61
N PHE A 32 -1.36 -9.41 0.73
CA PHE A 32 0.07 -9.32 1.09
C PHE A 32 0.33 -9.81 2.52
N VAL A 33 -0.46 -9.37 3.50
CA VAL A 33 -0.32 -9.78 4.91
C VAL A 33 -0.61 -11.27 5.09
N ASP A 34 -1.57 -11.82 4.35
CA ASP A 34 -1.89 -13.25 4.38
C ASP A 34 -0.67 -14.13 4.01
N VAL A 35 0.18 -13.64 3.10
CA VAL A 35 1.42 -14.33 2.67
C VAL A 35 2.63 -13.93 3.52
N HIS A 36 2.61 -12.73 4.09
CA HIS A 36 3.72 -12.14 4.85
C HIS A 36 3.26 -11.56 6.20
N PRO A 37 2.89 -12.41 7.17
CA PRO A 37 2.30 -11.98 8.44
C PRO A 37 3.26 -11.12 9.29
N GLU A 38 4.57 -11.20 9.08
CA GLU A 38 5.54 -10.36 9.78
C GLU A 38 5.40 -8.86 9.50
N PHE A 39 4.69 -8.48 8.41
CA PHE A 39 4.45 -7.09 8.05
C PHE A 39 3.06 -6.57 8.43
N GLU A 40 2.22 -7.38 9.09
CA GLU A 40 0.84 -7.03 9.46
C GLU A 40 0.75 -5.64 10.13
N THR A 41 1.55 -5.40 11.17
CA THR A 41 1.50 -4.12 11.90
C THR A 41 1.88 -2.92 11.03
N ALA A 42 2.83 -3.08 10.10
CA ALA A 42 3.23 -1.98 9.22
C ALA A 42 2.14 -1.69 8.19
N VAL A 43 1.54 -2.74 7.62
CA VAL A 43 0.46 -2.64 6.63
C VAL A 43 -0.83 -2.11 7.25
N GLU A 44 -1.18 -2.53 8.47
CA GLU A 44 -2.35 -2.01 9.20
C GLU A 44 -2.24 -0.50 9.44
N ARG A 45 -1.05 -0.02 9.82
CA ARG A 45 -0.78 1.42 10.00
C ARG A 45 -0.88 2.19 8.68
N LEU A 46 -0.38 1.62 7.58
CA LEU A 46 -0.52 2.21 6.24
C LEU A 46 -2.00 2.30 5.83
N ALA A 47 -2.77 1.23 6.02
CA ALA A 47 -4.20 1.21 5.70
C ALA A 47 -4.97 2.25 6.53
N THR A 48 -4.66 2.36 7.83
CA THR A 48 -5.25 3.37 8.71
C THR A 48 -4.90 4.80 8.27
N TRP A 49 -3.66 5.03 7.84
CA TRP A 49 -3.24 6.33 7.32
C TRP A 49 -3.97 6.68 6.01
N LEU A 50 -4.08 5.73 5.06
CA LEU A 50 -4.82 5.91 3.81
C LEU A 50 -6.30 6.24 4.05
N ALA A 51 -6.92 5.58 5.04
CA ALA A 51 -8.34 5.78 5.38
C ALA A 51 -8.64 7.18 5.97
N ARG A 52 -7.62 7.91 6.41
CA ARG A 52 -7.74 9.23 7.05
C ARG A 52 -7.16 10.37 6.21
N LEU A 53 -6.82 10.13 4.94
CA LEU A 53 -6.25 11.20 4.09
C LEU A 53 -7.21 12.37 3.89
N ASP A 54 -8.51 12.11 3.94
CA ASP A 54 -9.57 13.11 3.82
C ASP A 54 -10.11 13.59 5.19
N ASP A 55 -9.54 13.11 6.32
CA ASP A 55 -9.88 13.66 7.63
C ASP A 55 -9.14 15.01 7.78
N ASP A 56 -9.90 16.11 7.83
CA ASP A 56 -9.39 17.49 8.00
C ASP A 56 -8.84 17.81 9.43
N GLU A 57 -8.51 16.80 10.25
CA GLU A 57 -8.03 16.95 11.65
C GLU A 57 -6.65 16.32 11.93
#